data_AF-A0A1G7WJS2-F1
#
_entry.id   AF-A0A1G7WJS2-F1
#
_cell.length_a   1.000
_cell.length_b   1.000
_cell.length_c   1.000
_cell.angle_alpha   90.00
_cell.angle_beta   90.00
_cell.angle_gamma   90.00
#
_symmetry.space_group_name_H-M   'P 1'
#
loop_
_entity.id
_entity.type
_entity.pdbx_description
1 polymer ?
#
loop_
_entity_poly.entity_id
_entity_poly.type
_entity_poly.pdbx_seq_one_letter_code
_entity_poly.pdbx_strand_id
1 'polypeptide(L)'
;MDTRANRIFGPRTRLAADAGDAPGAGRLARPLEGLTRKGREKRLLRAVRRLYPALQNIEAKVLPAGQQVLGGAGVDQVLGSDLMIERGLSLFEAAWQAGLVQVVGADGRPLKSSDRKTPTACCRLSVEAAEKVLIDRAMEIIFADNTFVLEKLRGTVTAADGLARIRLVAPMHNLSMVELTKGLGMAAGQVLGRTDPEALAALATLKPYHMRALRTAMKGDFKGIGRWNPALIRAIGEHFDCVEQIRDLGPEVALIEDPESIAILARWTKTDITDTVNAERKKRGKRAVKGRRFETDIGTLRSLTGGSFAEFIARPPGMLASLGNLLAELREMDVAERKTRVDQLLTFANRYMEYLSPEAMAALGMVAGDTPVPGGGPAPTFGEALNILEGLWLKQGLGRPFFEKRINTPAGVKALAGLIANLNDMKSRGSIKRDQNVRDIISSTELLDGSLGPVLDFRKAA
;
A
#
# COMPACT_ATOMS: atom_id res chain seq x y z
N MET A 1 -7.64 -55.61 11.71
CA MET A 1 -8.55 -54.47 11.52
C MET A 1 -8.58 -54.15 10.03
N ASP A 2 -9.78 -54.23 9.48
CA ASP A 2 -10.07 -54.64 8.11
C ASP A 2 -9.66 -53.67 7.00
N THR A 3 -8.98 -54.26 6.02
CA THR A 3 -8.68 -53.75 4.68
C THR A 3 -9.87 -54.01 3.75
N ARG A 4 -10.87 -53.11 3.72
CA ARG A 4 -11.88 -53.07 2.63
C ARG A 4 -12.35 -51.64 2.33
N ALA A 5 -11.59 -50.93 1.51
CA ALA A 5 -12.07 -49.77 0.75
C ALA A 5 -11.26 -49.63 -0.54
N ASN A 6 -11.43 -50.56 -1.47
CA ASN A 6 -10.84 -50.45 -2.80
C ASN A 6 -11.74 -51.15 -3.82
N ARG A 7 -12.63 -50.39 -4.46
CA ARG A 7 -13.29 -50.64 -5.76
C ARG A 7 -14.48 -49.67 -5.94
N ILE A 8 -14.21 -48.39 -6.21
CA ILE A 8 -15.23 -47.46 -6.73
C ILE A 8 -14.60 -46.52 -7.77
N PHE A 9 -13.80 -47.03 -8.71
CA PHE A 9 -13.40 -46.22 -9.86
C PHE A 9 -13.33 -47.11 -11.11
N GLY A 10 -14.12 -46.73 -12.12
CA GLY A 10 -14.08 -47.28 -13.47
C GLY A 10 -12.73 -46.99 -14.17
N PRO A 11 -12.58 -47.39 -15.45
CA PRO A 11 -11.27 -47.52 -16.08
C PRO A 11 -10.49 -46.19 -16.09
N ARG A 12 -9.22 -46.26 -15.67
CA ARG A 12 -8.24 -45.17 -15.77
C ARG A 12 -8.22 -44.63 -17.20
N THR A 13 -8.53 -43.35 -17.38
CA THR A 13 -8.48 -42.68 -18.69
C THR A 13 -7.02 -42.59 -19.14
N ARG A 14 -6.55 -43.59 -19.90
CA ARG A 14 -5.30 -43.51 -20.63
C ARG A 14 -5.53 -42.66 -21.89
N LEU A 15 -4.79 -41.56 -22.01
CA LEU A 15 -4.63 -40.88 -23.29
C LEU A 15 -3.70 -41.73 -24.18
N ALA A 16 -4.25 -42.81 -24.75
CA ALA A 16 -3.56 -43.58 -25.79
C ALA A 16 -3.59 -42.79 -27.11
N ALA A 17 -2.44 -42.73 -27.78
CA ALA A 17 -2.41 -42.40 -29.20
C ALA A 17 -3.04 -43.59 -29.96
N ASP A 18 -3.98 -43.32 -30.86
CA ASP A 18 -4.55 -44.32 -31.76
C ASP A 18 -3.42 -45.06 -32.48
N ALA A 19 -3.23 -46.33 -32.14
CA ALA A 19 -2.40 -47.27 -32.87
C ALA A 19 -3.31 -48.02 -33.84
N GLY A 20 -3.50 -47.44 -35.02
CA GLY A 20 -4.04 -48.11 -36.19
C GLY A 20 -3.15 -47.79 -37.38
N ASP A 21 -2.27 -48.74 -37.72
CA ASP A 21 -2.06 -49.24 -39.10
C ASP A 21 -0.76 -50.06 -39.21
N ALA A 22 -0.92 -51.24 -39.81
CA ALA A 22 0.12 -52.21 -40.16
C ALA A 22 1.04 -51.68 -41.30
N PRO A 23 2.20 -52.32 -41.57
CA PRO A 23 3.25 -51.73 -42.38
C PRO A 23 2.96 -51.90 -43.88
N GLY A 24 2.62 -50.79 -44.54
CA GLY A 24 2.48 -50.71 -46.00
C GLY A 24 3.27 -49.52 -46.54
N ALA A 25 4.08 -49.79 -47.57
CA ALA A 25 5.01 -48.88 -48.21
C ALA A 25 4.36 -47.56 -48.68
N GLY A 26 5.07 -46.44 -48.51
CA GLY A 26 4.68 -45.13 -49.06
C GLY A 26 4.94 -43.95 -48.12
N ARG A 27 6.18 -43.72 -47.68
CA ARG A 27 6.56 -42.48 -46.99
C ARG A 27 6.68 -41.33 -47.99
N LEU A 28 5.54 -40.76 -48.39
CA LEU A 28 5.52 -39.36 -48.80
C LEU A 28 5.64 -38.51 -47.53
N ALA A 29 6.61 -37.60 -47.53
CA ALA A 29 6.98 -36.75 -46.41
C ALA A 29 5.75 -36.05 -45.80
N ARG A 30 5.34 -36.45 -44.60
CA ARG A 30 4.40 -35.66 -43.79
C ARG A 30 5.05 -34.29 -43.56
N PRO A 31 4.36 -33.17 -43.83
CA PRO A 31 4.97 -31.86 -43.80
C PRO A 31 5.48 -31.53 -42.39
N LEU A 32 6.64 -30.88 -42.34
CA LEU A 32 7.38 -30.38 -41.16
C LEU A 32 6.57 -29.43 -40.25
N GLU A 33 5.26 -29.24 -40.48
CA GLU A 33 4.36 -28.45 -39.65
C GLU A 33 4.38 -28.85 -38.17
N GLY A 34 4.69 -30.12 -37.86
CA GLY A 34 4.77 -30.64 -36.49
C GLY A 34 5.88 -30.04 -35.62
N LEU A 35 6.89 -29.40 -36.22
CA LEU A 35 8.03 -28.79 -35.50
C LEU A 35 7.83 -27.28 -35.26
N THR A 36 6.90 -26.65 -36.00
CA THR A 36 6.60 -25.23 -35.85
C THR A 36 5.86 -24.94 -34.54
N ARG A 37 6.04 -23.74 -33.97
CA ARG A 37 5.34 -23.29 -32.76
C ARG A 37 3.81 -23.41 -32.91
N LYS A 38 3.29 -22.98 -34.06
CA LYS A 38 1.85 -23.07 -34.41
C LYS A 38 1.36 -24.52 -34.50
N GLY A 39 2.17 -25.45 -35.01
CA GLY A 39 1.81 -26.86 -35.07
C GLY A 39 1.75 -27.55 -33.71
N ARG A 40 2.66 -27.21 -32.79
CA ARG A 40 2.65 -27.69 -31.41
C ARG A 40 1.46 -27.16 -30.62
N GLU A 41 1.11 -25.90 -30.79
CA GLU A 41 -0.07 -25.29 -30.18
C GLU A 41 -1.38 -25.94 -30.66
N LYS A 42 -1.53 -26.17 -31.98
CA LYS A 42 -2.69 -26.91 -32.51
C LYS A 42 -2.83 -28.31 -31.89
N ARG A 43 -1.72 -29.01 -31.63
CA ARG A 43 -1.74 -30.33 -30.97
C ARG A 43 -2.11 -30.22 -29.50
N LEU A 44 -1.62 -29.19 -28.80
CA LEU A 44 -2.03 -28.90 -27.42
C LEU A 44 -3.54 -28.70 -27.33
N LEU A 45 -4.13 -27.85 -28.18
CA LEU A 45 -5.58 -27.62 -28.16
C LEU A 45 -6.38 -28.90 -28.42
N ARG A 46 -5.91 -29.79 -29.32
CA ARG A 46 -6.54 -31.11 -29.50
C ARG A 46 -6.45 -31.98 -28.25
N ALA A 47 -5.31 -31.98 -27.56
CA ALA A 47 -5.14 -32.71 -26.31
C ALA A 47 -6.06 -32.17 -25.21
N VAL A 48 -6.17 -30.84 -25.08
CA VAL A 48 -7.11 -30.17 -24.16
C VAL A 48 -8.55 -30.57 -24.47
N ARG A 49 -8.97 -30.56 -25.74
CA ARG A 49 -10.32 -31.00 -26.14
C ARG A 49 -10.64 -32.45 -25.75
N ARG A 50 -9.65 -33.35 -25.79
CA ARG A 50 -9.82 -34.74 -25.36
C ARG A 50 -9.84 -34.89 -23.84
N LEU A 51 -9.04 -34.10 -23.13
CA LEU A 51 -8.93 -34.15 -21.67
C LEU A 51 -10.12 -33.46 -20.95
N TYR A 52 -10.69 -32.44 -21.58
CA TYR A 52 -11.69 -31.57 -20.97
C TYR A 52 -12.91 -32.28 -20.35
N PRO A 53 -13.57 -33.26 -21.02
CA PRO A 53 -14.70 -33.96 -20.41
C PRO A 53 -14.32 -34.70 -19.12
N ALA A 54 -13.08 -35.19 -19.01
CA ALA A 54 -12.61 -35.81 -17.78
C ALA A 54 -12.43 -34.78 -16.66
N LEU A 55 -11.92 -33.57 -16.96
CA LEU A 55 -11.80 -32.48 -15.98
C LEU A 55 -13.15 -31.99 -15.48
N GLN A 56 -14.15 -31.86 -16.36
CA GLN A 56 -15.54 -31.55 -15.96
C GLN A 56 -16.11 -32.61 -15.02
N ASN A 57 -15.92 -33.89 -15.34
CA ASN A 57 -16.38 -34.99 -14.49
C ASN A 57 -15.67 -35.02 -13.13
N ILE A 58 -14.39 -34.66 -13.08
CA ILE A 58 -13.63 -34.52 -11.83
C ILE A 58 -14.21 -33.36 -11.01
N GLU A 59 -14.44 -32.20 -11.63
CA GLU A 59 -15.03 -31.04 -10.95
C GLU A 59 -16.41 -31.38 -10.36
N ALA A 60 -17.27 -32.03 -11.14
CA ALA A 60 -18.62 -32.40 -10.72
C ALA A 60 -18.66 -33.39 -9.54
N LYS A 61 -17.61 -34.20 -9.38
CA LYS A 61 -17.48 -35.17 -8.28
C LYS A 61 -16.84 -34.58 -7.03
N VAL A 62 -15.99 -33.57 -7.19
CA VAL A 62 -15.18 -33.01 -6.10
C VAL A 62 -15.82 -31.76 -5.51
N LEU A 63 -16.58 -30.98 -6.30
CA LEU A 63 -17.14 -29.70 -5.88
C LEU A 63 -18.69 -29.70 -5.90
N PRO A 64 -19.34 -29.05 -4.91
CA PRO A 64 -20.79 -28.80 -4.93
C PRO A 64 -21.21 -28.01 -6.16
N ALA A 65 -22.46 -28.19 -6.62
CA ALA A 65 -22.99 -27.55 -7.83
C ALA A 65 -22.78 -26.02 -7.87
N GLY A 66 -22.91 -25.33 -6.74
CA GLY A 66 -22.71 -23.87 -6.66
C GLY A 66 -21.26 -23.38 -6.77
N GLN A 67 -20.27 -24.28 -6.83
CA GLN A 67 -18.84 -23.96 -6.96
C GLN A 67 -18.22 -24.46 -8.27
N GLN A 68 -19.00 -25.14 -9.11
CA GLN A 68 -18.55 -25.67 -10.40
C GLN A 68 -18.43 -24.52 -11.41
N VAL A 69 -17.27 -24.38 -12.05
CA VAL A 69 -17.00 -23.33 -13.04
C VAL A 69 -16.97 -23.90 -14.46
N LEU A 70 -16.61 -25.17 -14.64
CA LEU A 70 -16.58 -25.83 -15.95
C LEU A 70 -17.90 -26.55 -16.29
N GLY A 71 -18.79 -26.74 -15.32
CA GLY A 71 -20.06 -27.47 -15.47
C GLY A 71 -20.92 -26.92 -16.62
N GLY A 72 -21.29 -27.79 -17.57
CA GLY A 72 -22.16 -27.44 -18.71
C GLY A 72 -21.49 -26.61 -19.81
N ALA A 73 -20.25 -26.13 -19.63
CA ALA A 73 -19.54 -25.36 -20.63
C ALA A 73 -18.95 -26.25 -21.75
N GLY A 74 -18.88 -25.71 -22.97
CA GLY A 74 -18.13 -26.32 -24.07
C GLY A 74 -16.63 -25.99 -23.98
N VAL A 75 -15.78 -26.83 -24.57
CA VAL A 75 -14.32 -26.59 -24.54
C VAL A 75 -13.90 -25.26 -25.18
N ASP A 76 -14.58 -24.83 -26.24
CA ASP A 76 -14.26 -23.54 -26.87
C ASP A 76 -14.71 -22.35 -26.00
N GLN A 77 -15.76 -22.51 -25.18
CA GLN A 77 -16.15 -21.52 -24.17
C GLN A 77 -15.09 -21.43 -23.07
N VAL A 78 -14.56 -22.58 -22.61
CA VAL A 78 -13.47 -22.62 -21.65
C VAL A 78 -12.24 -21.90 -22.18
N LEU A 79 -11.84 -22.19 -23.43
CA LEU A 79 -10.69 -21.53 -24.06
C LEU A 79 -10.92 -20.05 -24.37
N GLY A 80 -12.15 -19.55 -24.22
CA GLY A 80 -12.53 -18.13 -24.35
C GLY A 80 -12.73 -17.42 -23.01
N SER A 81 -12.58 -18.10 -21.87
CA SER A 81 -12.74 -17.52 -20.53
C SER A 81 -11.49 -17.77 -19.69
N ASP A 82 -10.88 -16.69 -19.22
CA ASP A 82 -9.72 -16.70 -18.34
C ASP A 82 -9.99 -17.45 -17.01
N LEU A 83 -11.18 -17.26 -16.42
CA LEU A 83 -11.59 -17.95 -15.19
C LEU A 83 -11.73 -19.47 -15.40
N MET A 84 -12.27 -19.89 -16.55
CA MET A 84 -12.41 -21.31 -16.87
C MET A 84 -11.06 -21.95 -17.22
N ILE A 85 -10.16 -21.22 -17.90
CA ILE A 85 -8.78 -21.68 -18.13
C ILE A 85 -8.06 -21.88 -16.79
N GLU A 86 -8.14 -20.89 -15.90
CA GLU A 86 -7.55 -20.95 -14.55
C GLU A 86 -8.05 -22.19 -13.79
N ARG A 87 -9.38 -22.39 -13.72
CA ARG A 87 -9.98 -23.58 -13.09
C ARG A 87 -9.50 -24.88 -13.72
N GLY A 88 -9.48 -24.95 -15.06
CA GLY A 88 -9.08 -26.13 -15.81
C GLY A 88 -7.62 -26.54 -15.53
N LEU A 89 -6.72 -25.55 -15.46
CA LEU A 89 -5.31 -25.76 -15.09
C LEU A 89 -5.18 -26.26 -13.65
N SER A 90 -5.86 -25.63 -12.69
CA SER A 90 -5.83 -26.06 -11.28
C SER A 90 -6.37 -27.49 -11.09
N LEU A 91 -7.47 -27.84 -11.76
CA LEU A 91 -8.03 -29.19 -11.71
C LEU A 91 -7.11 -30.21 -12.37
N PHE A 92 -6.47 -29.87 -13.49
CA PHE A 92 -5.50 -30.75 -14.14
C PHE A 92 -4.32 -31.04 -13.21
N GLU A 93 -3.75 -30.02 -12.58
CA GLU A 93 -2.62 -30.17 -11.66
C GLU A 93 -3.00 -31.08 -10.48
N ALA A 94 -4.14 -30.79 -9.82
CA ALA A 94 -4.64 -31.61 -8.71
C ALA A 94 -4.91 -33.06 -9.14
N ALA A 95 -5.53 -33.26 -10.31
CA ALA A 95 -5.83 -34.57 -10.85
C ALA A 95 -4.56 -35.35 -11.23
N TRP A 96 -3.53 -34.70 -11.75
CA TRP A 96 -2.25 -35.33 -12.07
C TRP A 96 -1.49 -35.73 -10.81
N GLN A 97 -1.44 -34.86 -9.81
CA GLN A 97 -0.83 -35.16 -8.50
C GLN A 97 -1.56 -36.30 -7.77
N ALA A 98 -2.88 -36.35 -7.85
CA ALA A 98 -3.70 -37.42 -7.29
C ALA A 98 -3.68 -38.73 -8.11
N GLY A 99 -3.02 -38.75 -9.27
CA GLY A 99 -2.95 -39.92 -10.15
C GLY A 99 -4.27 -40.24 -10.87
N LEU A 100 -5.22 -39.29 -10.91
CA LEU A 100 -6.46 -39.38 -11.67
C LEU A 100 -6.23 -39.16 -13.17
N VAL A 101 -5.23 -38.34 -13.50
CA VAL A 101 -4.75 -38.12 -14.88
C VAL A 101 -3.30 -38.60 -14.99
N GLN A 102 -3.02 -39.39 -16.03
CA GLN A 102 -1.66 -39.86 -16.32
C GLN A 102 -1.11 -39.15 -17.56
N VAL A 103 -0.04 -38.37 -17.37
CA VAL A 103 0.71 -37.75 -18.47
C VAL A 103 1.76 -38.73 -18.96
N VAL A 104 1.88 -38.88 -20.29
CA VAL A 104 2.84 -39.79 -20.93
C VAL A 104 3.88 -38.97 -21.69
N GLY A 105 5.16 -39.29 -21.47
CA GLY A 105 6.30 -38.67 -22.12
C GLY A 105 6.42 -39.05 -23.60
N ALA A 106 7.22 -38.30 -24.35
CA ALA A 106 7.50 -38.52 -25.77
C ALA A 106 8.12 -39.90 -26.06
N ASP A 107 8.73 -40.52 -25.04
CA ASP A 107 9.32 -41.86 -24.99
C ASP A 107 8.29 -42.97 -24.68
N GLY A 108 7.02 -42.60 -24.45
CA GLY A 108 5.94 -43.53 -24.13
C GLY A 108 5.84 -43.91 -22.65
N ARG A 109 6.68 -43.37 -21.77
CA ARG A 109 6.65 -43.70 -20.34
C ARG A 109 5.79 -42.72 -19.55
N PRO A 110 5.10 -43.14 -18.47
CA PRO A 110 4.40 -42.22 -17.60
C PRO A 110 5.34 -41.21 -16.93
N LEU A 111 4.96 -39.94 -16.96
CA LEU A 111 5.65 -38.87 -16.26
C LEU A 111 5.12 -38.75 -14.83
N LYS A 112 6.03 -38.56 -13.88
CA LYS A 112 5.69 -38.14 -12.51
C LYS A 112 5.30 -36.66 -12.52
N SER A 113 4.44 -36.21 -11.61
CA SER A 113 4.06 -34.79 -11.47
C SER A 113 5.25 -33.84 -11.23
N SER A 114 6.36 -34.35 -10.69
CA SER A 114 7.62 -33.62 -10.56
C SER A 114 8.38 -33.42 -11.87
N ASP A 115 8.09 -34.22 -12.90
CA ASP A 115 8.77 -34.18 -14.20
C ASP A 115 7.99 -33.34 -15.22
N ARG A 116 8.00 -32.02 -14.99
CA ARG A 116 7.24 -31.05 -15.80
C ARG A 116 7.93 -30.63 -17.09
N LYS A 117 9.23 -30.90 -17.22
CA LYS A 117 10.09 -30.43 -18.33
C LYS A 117 10.19 -31.43 -19.47
N THR A 118 9.86 -32.69 -19.23
CA THR A 118 9.89 -33.72 -20.26
C THR A 118 8.77 -33.50 -21.29
N PRO A 119 9.08 -33.50 -22.60
CA PRO A 119 8.06 -33.36 -23.64
C PRO A 119 7.03 -34.49 -23.58
N THR A 120 5.76 -34.16 -23.71
CA THR A 120 4.65 -35.12 -23.69
C THR A 120 4.42 -35.76 -25.05
N ALA A 121 3.86 -36.98 -25.07
CA ALA A 121 3.49 -37.69 -26.29
C ALA A 121 2.40 -36.99 -27.10
N CYS A 122 1.43 -36.35 -26.41
CA CYS A 122 0.21 -35.83 -27.04
C CYS A 122 0.44 -34.54 -27.84
N CYS A 123 1.24 -33.60 -27.31
CA CYS A 123 1.46 -32.30 -27.96
C CYS A 123 2.92 -31.96 -28.22
N ARG A 124 3.88 -32.81 -27.81
CA ARG A 124 5.33 -32.57 -27.93
C ARG A 124 5.81 -31.29 -27.23
N LEU A 125 4.99 -30.75 -26.33
CA LEU A 125 5.36 -29.73 -25.35
C LEU A 125 5.56 -30.40 -23.99
N SER A 126 6.43 -29.83 -23.17
CA SER A 126 6.48 -30.16 -21.75
C SER A 126 5.20 -29.65 -21.07
N VAL A 127 4.86 -30.17 -19.89
CA VAL A 127 3.68 -29.69 -19.15
C VAL A 127 3.83 -28.21 -18.82
N GLU A 128 5.01 -27.80 -18.36
CA GLU A 128 5.34 -26.39 -18.10
C GLU A 128 5.11 -25.49 -19.34
N ALA A 129 5.54 -25.95 -20.53
CA ALA A 129 5.33 -25.20 -21.76
C ALA A 129 3.86 -25.18 -22.21
N ALA A 130 3.11 -26.26 -21.96
CA ALA A 130 1.69 -26.34 -22.25
C ALA A 130 0.86 -25.39 -21.36
N GLU A 131 1.17 -25.36 -20.06
CA GLU A 131 0.55 -24.43 -19.11
C GLU A 131 0.82 -22.99 -19.49
N LYS A 132 2.08 -22.68 -19.83
CA LYS A 132 2.45 -21.33 -20.28
C LYS A 132 1.63 -20.85 -21.47
N VAL A 133 1.35 -21.72 -22.45
CA VAL A 133 0.50 -21.36 -23.60
C VAL A 133 -0.94 -21.04 -23.16
N LEU A 134 -1.49 -21.80 -22.22
CA LEU A 134 -2.85 -21.56 -21.71
C LEU A 134 -2.91 -20.33 -20.80
N ILE A 135 -1.88 -20.09 -19.99
CA ILE A 135 -1.72 -18.88 -19.17
C ILE A 135 -1.59 -17.65 -20.07
N ASP A 136 -0.74 -17.69 -21.10
CA ASP A 136 -0.59 -16.61 -22.08
C ASP A 136 -1.94 -16.29 -22.76
N ARG A 137 -2.75 -17.32 -23.06
CA ARG A 137 -4.10 -17.15 -23.61
C ARG A 137 -5.08 -16.53 -22.59
N ALA A 138 -5.04 -16.94 -21.34
CA ALA A 138 -5.86 -16.32 -20.29
C ALA A 138 -5.45 -14.85 -20.06
N MET A 139 -4.16 -14.55 -20.11
CA MET A 139 -3.64 -13.18 -20.05
C MET A 139 -4.12 -12.32 -21.24
N GLU A 140 -4.16 -12.90 -22.45
CA GLU A 140 -4.73 -12.23 -23.64
C GLU A 140 -6.21 -11.86 -23.45
N ILE A 141 -6.98 -12.70 -22.76
CA ILE A 141 -8.38 -12.43 -22.43
C ILE A 141 -8.49 -11.36 -21.34
N ILE A 142 -7.72 -11.47 -20.25
CA ILE A 142 -7.72 -10.51 -19.12
C ILE A 142 -7.38 -9.09 -19.59
N PHE A 143 -6.41 -8.95 -20.49
CA PHE A 143 -5.93 -7.68 -21.00
C PHE A 143 -6.39 -7.40 -22.44
N ALA A 144 -7.53 -7.94 -22.86
CA ALA A 144 -8.06 -7.72 -24.22
C ALA A 144 -8.16 -6.22 -24.55
N ASP A 145 -8.59 -5.40 -23.57
CA ASP A 145 -8.72 -3.95 -23.70
C ASP A 145 -7.41 -3.18 -23.45
N ASN A 146 -6.32 -3.88 -23.10
CA ASN A 146 -5.06 -3.27 -22.67
C ASN A 146 -3.82 -4.08 -23.11
N THR A 147 -3.69 -4.25 -24.44
CA THR A 147 -2.60 -5.02 -25.07
C THR A 147 -1.20 -4.49 -24.74
N PHE A 148 -1.07 -3.19 -24.49
CA PHE A 148 0.20 -2.60 -24.07
C PHE A 148 0.71 -3.16 -22.73
N VAL A 149 -0.19 -3.33 -21.75
CA VAL A 149 0.18 -3.88 -20.45
C VAL A 149 0.47 -5.38 -20.56
N LEU A 150 -0.30 -6.10 -21.37
CA LEU A 150 -0.05 -7.51 -21.68
C LEU A 150 1.38 -7.73 -22.18
N GLU A 151 1.88 -6.91 -23.10
CA GLU A 151 3.26 -7.03 -23.61
C GLU A 151 4.31 -6.89 -22.49
N LYS A 152 4.07 -6.03 -21.51
CA LYS A 152 4.97 -5.82 -20.37
C LYS A 152 4.92 -6.94 -19.34
N LEU A 153 3.76 -7.60 -19.20
CA LEU A 153 3.55 -8.70 -18.26
C LEU A 153 3.74 -10.08 -18.88
N ARG A 154 3.94 -10.19 -20.20
CA ARG A 154 4.11 -11.47 -20.88
C ARG A 154 5.30 -12.25 -20.28
N GLY A 155 5.06 -13.52 -19.93
CA GLY A 155 6.06 -14.39 -19.32
C GLY A 155 6.35 -14.12 -17.84
N THR A 156 5.66 -13.18 -17.20
CA THR A 156 5.79 -12.92 -15.76
C THR A 156 4.95 -13.88 -14.91
N VAL A 157 3.79 -14.29 -15.43
CA VAL A 157 2.91 -15.28 -14.82
C VAL A 157 3.34 -16.65 -15.29
N THR A 158 3.83 -17.47 -14.35
CA THR A 158 4.32 -18.83 -14.65
C THR A 158 3.41 -19.93 -14.13
N ALA A 159 2.38 -19.58 -13.36
CA ALA A 159 1.46 -20.53 -12.74
C ALA A 159 0.02 -19.98 -12.73
N ALA A 160 -0.96 -20.89 -12.66
CA ALA A 160 -2.38 -20.56 -12.77
C ALA A 160 -2.88 -19.64 -11.64
N ASP A 161 -2.37 -19.81 -10.41
CA ASP A 161 -2.69 -18.96 -9.25
C ASP A 161 -2.29 -17.49 -9.45
N GLY A 162 -1.31 -17.22 -10.33
CA GLY A 162 -0.93 -15.87 -10.71
C GLY A 162 -1.98 -15.15 -11.57
N LEU A 163 -2.90 -15.87 -12.23
CA LEU A 163 -3.96 -15.25 -13.05
C LEU A 163 -4.93 -14.44 -12.19
N ALA A 164 -5.33 -14.96 -11.02
CA ALA A 164 -6.18 -14.24 -10.07
C ALA A 164 -5.57 -12.92 -9.62
N ARG A 165 -4.27 -12.91 -9.30
CA ARG A 165 -3.55 -11.69 -8.89
C ARG A 165 -3.49 -10.66 -10.01
N ILE A 166 -3.21 -11.11 -11.22
CA ILE A 166 -3.06 -10.20 -12.36
C ILE A 166 -4.39 -9.62 -12.82
N ARG A 167 -5.49 -10.37 -12.66
CA ARG A 167 -6.84 -9.85 -12.90
C ARG A 167 -7.17 -8.62 -12.04
N LEU A 168 -6.59 -8.51 -10.84
CA LEU A 168 -6.80 -7.35 -9.95
C LEU A 168 -6.15 -6.06 -10.47
N VAL A 169 -5.07 -6.18 -11.25
CA VAL A 169 -4.39 -5.02 -11.85
C VAL A 169 -4.81 -4.76 -13.30
N ALA A 170 -5.64 -5.63 -13.87
CA ALA A 170 -6.17 -5.47 -15.23
C ALA A 170 -7.00 -4.17 -15.44
N PRO A 171 -7.84 -3.73 -14.48
CA PRO A 171 -8.58 -2.48 -14.60
C PRO A 171 -7.71 -1.22 -14.47
N MET A 172 -6.44 -1.37 -14.10
CA MET A 172 -5.57 -0.24 -13.82
C MET A 172 -5.26 0.55 -15.10
N HIS A 173 -5.33 1.88 -15.02
CA HIS A 173 -5.06 2.74 -16.17
C HIS A 173 -3.68 2.47 -16.79
N ASN A 174 -3.57 2.46 -18.12
CA ASN A 174 -2.34 2.08 -18.85
C ASN A 174 -1.10 2.84 -18.36
N LEU A 175 -1.24 4.15 -18.19
CA LEU A 175 -0.16 4.99 -17.66
C LEU A 175 0.21 4.67 -16.20
N SER A 176 -0.74 4.27 -15.35
CA SER A 176 -0.43 3.79 -14.01
C SER A 176 0.41 2.51 -14.08
N MET A 177 0.05 1.57 -14.97
CA MET A 177 0.80 0.31 -15.17
C MET A 177 2.21 0.58 -15.73
N VAL A 178 2.35 1.56 -16.63
CA VAL A 178 3.66 2.02 -17.12
C VAL A 178 4.52 2.51 -15.96
N GLU A 179 3.97 3.35 -15.08
CA GLU A 179 4.75 3.89 -13.97
C GLU A 179 5.05 2.81 -12.91
N LEU A 180 4.12 1.90 -12.64
CA LEU A 180 4.34 0.74 -11.77
C LEU A 180 5.48 -0.13 -12.29
N THR A 181 5.40 -0.57 -13.54
CA THR A 181 6.41 -1.43 -14.17
C THR A 181 7.78 -0.74 -14.27
N LYS A 182 7.83 0.56 -14.58
CA LYS A 182 9.08 1.35 -14.51
C LYS A 182 9.68 1.37 -13.11
N GLY A 183 8.86 1.54 -12.08
CA GLY A 183 9.32 1.61 -10.69
C GLY A 183 9.81 0.26 -10.16
N LEU A 184 9.14 -0.83 -10.51
CA LEU A 184 9.54 -2.18 -10.14
C LEU A 184 10.73 -2.70 -10.97
N GLY A 185 10.90 -2.20 -12.19
CA GLY A 185 11.97 -2.59 -13.11
C GLY A 185 11.83 -4.03 -13.60
N MET A 186 12.95 -4.72 -13.80
CA MET A 186 12.98 -6.11 -14.31
C MET A 186 12.24 -7.11 -13.41
N ALA A 187 12.05 -6.78 -12.13
CA ALA A 187 11.36 -7.63 -11.16
C ALA A 187 9.83 -7.44 -11.14
N ALA A 188 9.26 -6.56 -11.98
CA ALA A 188 7.84 -6.21 -11.96
C ALA A 188 6.93 -7.45 -11.94
N GLY A 189 7.20 -8.41 -12.82
CA GLY A 189 6.47 -9.66 -12.87
C GLY A 189 6.47 -10.47 -11.59
N GLN A 190 7.67 -10.66 -11.02
CA GLN A 190 7.86 -11.42 -9.79
C GLN A 190 7.22 -10.72 -8.59
N VAL A 191 7.31 -9.39 -8.54
CA VAL A 191 6.71 -8.59 -7.46
C VAL A 191 5.20 -8.69 -7.55
N LEU A 192 4.59 -8.35 -8.69
CA LEU A 192 3.13 -8.43 -8.89
C LEU A 192 2.59 -9.83 -8.64
N GLY A 193 3.33 -10.87 -9.07
CA GLY A 193 2.94 -12.26 -8.85
C GLY A 193 3.03 -12.72 -7.38
N ARG A 194 3.72 -12.00 -6.49
CA ARG A 194 3.89 -12.34 -5.07
C ARG A 194 3.22 -11.35 -4.11
N THR A 195 2.84 -10.18 -4.59
CA THR A 195 2.15 -9.16 -3.80
C THR A 195 0.80 -9.70 -3.32
N ASP A 196 0.44 -9.29 -2.10
CA ASP A 196 -0.84 -9.61 -1.51
C ASP A 196 -2.00 -9.10 -2.40
N PRO A 197 -3.07 -9.89 -2.62
CA PRO A 197 -4.20 -9.48 -3.43
C PRO A 197 -4.83 -8.14 -3.00
N GLU A 198 -4.91 -7.86 -1.70
CA GLU A 198 -5.49 -6.62 -1.20
C GLU A 198 -4.60 -5.42 -1.54
N ALA A 199 -3.28 -5.57 -1.42
CA ALA A 199 -2.32 -4.56 -1.85
C ALA A 199 -2.38 -4.32 -3.37
N LEU A 200 -2.55 -5.37 -4.20
CA LEU A 200 -2.75 -5.22 -5.65
C LEU A 200 -4.02 -4.47 -5.98
N ALA A 201 -5.13 -4.81 -5.31
CA ALA A 201 -6.40 -4.12 -5.48
C ALA A 201 -6.30 -2.64 -5.05
N ALA A 202 -5.57 -2.34 -3.98
CA ALA A 202 -5.31 -0.98 -3.56
C ALA A 202 -4.44 -0.21 -4.58
N LEU A 203 -3.38 -0.82 -5.12
CA LEU A 203 -2.57 -0.21 -6.17
C LEU A 203 -3.38 0.12 -7.42
N ALA A 204 -4.38 -0.70 -7.74
CA ALA A 204 -5.27 -0.47 -8.88
C ALA A 204 -6.13 0.81 -8.74
N THR A 205 -6.34 1.33 -7.51
CA THR A 205 -7.06 2.60 -7.29
C THR A 205 -6.20 3.82 -7.62
N LEU A 206 -4.88 3.66 -7.74
CA LEU A 206 -3.97 4.77 -7.97
C LEU A 206 -4.01 5.27 -9.43
N LYS A 207 -4.35 6.54 -9.58
CA LYS A 207 -4.28 7.28 -10.84
C LYS A 207 -2.83 7.44 -11.33
N PRO A 208 -2.61 7.71 -12.62
CA PRO A 208 -1.25 7.77 -13.18
C PRO A 208 -0.35 8.80 -12.51
N TYR A 209 -0.93 9.93 -12.08
CA TYR A 209 -0.17 10.97 -11.40
C TYR A 209 0.25 10.56 -9.99
N HIS A 210 -0.56 9.78 -9.26
CA HIS A 210 -0.17 9.18 -7.97
C HIS A 210 1.03 8.26 -8.16
N MET A 211 0.94 7.31 -9.09
CA MET A 211 2.01 6.33 -9.34
C MET A 211 3.32 7.01 -9.74
N ARG A 212 3.24 8.00 -10.63
CA ARG A 212 4.41 8.76 -11.05
C ARG A 212 5.03 9.55 -9.88
N ALA A 213 4.20 10.18 -9.06
CA ALA A 213 4.65 10.95 -7.91
C ALA A 213 5.33 10.04 -6.88
N LEU A 214 4.69 8.94 -6.48
CA LEU A 214 5.22 7.95 -5.55
C LEU A 214 6.56 7.37 -6.04
N ARG A 215 6.63 6.97 -7.32
CA ARG A 215 7.87 6.45 -7.91
C ARG A 215 9.00 7.49 -7.87
N THR A 216 8.68 8.75 -8.13
CA THR A 216 9.68 9.83 -8.13
C THR A 216 10.13 10.18 -6.71
N ALA A 217 9.20 10.22 -5.76
CA ALA A 217 9.43 10.54 -4.37
C ALA A 217 10.26 9.45 -3.67
N MET A 218 9.88 8.18 -3.84
CA MET A 218 10.51 7.04 -3.17
C MET A 218 11.76 6.48 -3.87
N LYS A 219 11.95 6.76 -5.16
CA LYS A 219 13.07 6.25 -5.95
C LYS A 219 13.23 4.72 -5.84
N GLY A 220 14.32 4.24 -5.22
CA GLY A 220 14.62 2.81 -5.06
C GLY A 220 13.64 2.08 -4.15
N ASP A 221 13.09 2.78 -3.15
CA ASP A 221 12.20 2.21 -2.13
C ASP A 221 10.81 1.92 -2.70
N PHE A 222 10.47 2.49 -3.86
CA PHE A 222 9.21 2.20 -4.56
C PHE A 222 9.01 0.71 -4.83
N LYS A 223 10.10 -0.08 -4.92
CA LYS A 223 10.03 -1.54 -5.05
C LYS A 223 9.30 -2.22 -3.88
N GLY A 224 9.27 -1.57 -2.72
CA GLY A 224 8.57 -2.02 -1.52
C GLY A 224 7.07 -1.71 -1.50
N ILE A 225 6.51 -1.02 -2.50
CA ILE A 225 5.12 -0.55 -2.47
C ILE A 225 4.10 -1.68 -2.33
N GLY A 226 4.40 -2.89 -2.83
CA GLY A 226 3.54 -4.06 -2.64
C GLY A 226 3.52 -4.63 -1.22
N ARG A 227 4.29 -4.08 -0.29
CA ARG A 227 4.30 -4.47 1.14
C ARG A 227 3.64 -3.42 2.04
N TRP A 228 3.19 -2.31 1.45
CA TRP A 228 2.52 -1.26 2.21
C TRP A 228 1.14 -1.71 2.66
N ASN A 229 0.66 -1.07 3.73
CA ASN A 229 -0.70 -1.24 4.19
C ASN A 229 -1.68 -0.90 3.04
N PRO A 230 -2.54 -1.83 2.60
CA PRO A 230 -3.51 -1.58 1.54
C PRO A 230 -4.43 -0.39 1.82
N ALA A 231 -4.82 -0.19 3.10
CA ALA A 231 -5.68 0.93 3.49
C ALA A 231 -4.98 2.29 3.29
N LEU A 232 -3.67 2.36 3.54
CA LEU A 232 -2.86 3.56 3.30
C LEU A 232 -2.79 3.88 1.79
N ILE A 233 -2.55 2.86 0.95
CA ILE A 233 -2.52 3.03 -0.51
C ILE A 233 -3.87 3.58 -1.01
N ARG A 234 -5.00 3.04 -0.50
CA ARG A 234 -6.33 3.52 -0.86
C ARG A 234 -6.56 4.96 -0.42
N ALA A 235 -6.19 5.31 0.81
CA ALA A 235 -6.30 6.67 1.30
C ALA A 235 -5.52 7.67 0.43
N ILE A 236 -4.33 7.30 -0.08
CA ILE A 236 -3.58 8.11 -1.05
C ILE A 236 -4.38 8.28 -2.34
N GLY A 237 -4.92 7.19 -2.89
CA GLY A 237 -5.69 7.20 -4.13
C GLY A 237 -6.99 8.01 -4.04
N GLU A 238 -7.61 8.04 -2.87
CA GLU A 238 -8.90 8.67 -2.60
C GLU A 238 -8.77 10.15 -2.23
N HIS A 239 -7.80 10.50 -1.38
CA HIS A 239 -7.72 11.84 -0.78
C HIS A 239 -6.71 12.77 -1.44
N PHE A 240 -5.60 12.26 -1.99
CA PHE A 240 -4.66 13.13 -2.69
C PHE A 240 -5.15 13.46 -4.09
N ASP A 241 -5.22 14.75 -4.40
CA ASP A 241 -5.78 15.27 -5.64
C ASP A 241 -4.75 15.99 -6.51
N CYS A 242 -3.55 16.24 -5.99
CA CYS A 242 -2.44 16.84 -6.73
C CYS A 242 -1.11 16.10 -6.52
N VAL A 243 -0.20 16.27 -7.50
CA VAL A 243 1.12 15.62 -7.50
C VAL A 243 2.01 16.15 -6.38
N GLU A 244 1.84 17.43 -6.08
CA GLU A 244 2.66 18.15 -5.11
C GLU A 244 2.47 17.60 -3.69
N GLN A 245 1.28 17.14 -3.28
CA GLN A 245 1.09 16.48 -1.98
C GLN A 245 2.02 15.27 -1.78
N ILE A 246 2.08 14.37 -2.76
CA ILE A 246 2.94 13.18 -2.69
C ILE A 246 4.41 13.56 -2.83
N ARG A 247 4.74 14.50 -3.73
CA ARG A 247 6.12 14.93 -3.94
C ARG A 247 6.68 15.61 -2.70
N ASP A 248 5.88 16.45 -2.05
CA ASP A 248 6.26 17.22 -0.87
C ASP A 248 6.29 16.32 0.38
N LEU A 249 5.57 15.19 0.40
CA LEU A 249 5.78 14.09 1.36
C LEU A 249 7.04 13.26 1.10
N GLY A 250 7.57 13.24 -0.13
CA GLY A 250 8.86 12.63 -0.42
C GLY A 250 8.92 11.14 -0.03
N PRO A 251 10.08 10.60 0.38
CA PRO A 251 10.18 9.24 0.92
C PRO A 251 9.46 9.06 2.28
N GLU A 252 9.22 10.14 3.02
CA GLU A 252 8.59 10.11 4.35
C GLU A 252 7.12 9.67 4.32
N VAL A 253 6.48 9.61 3.15
CA VAL A 253 5.18 8.95 2.96
C VAL A 253 5.17 7.50 3.49
N ALA A 254 6.33 6.83 3.46
CA ALA A 254 6.48 5.46 3.96
C ALA A 254 6.46 5.35 5.48
N LEU A 255 6.59 6.47 6.21
CA LEU A 255 6.54 6.54 7.67
C LEU A 255 5.11 6.69 8.19
N ILE A 256 4.14 6.92 7.31
CA ILE A 256 2.73 7.08 7.69
C ILE A 256 2.12 5.69 7.81
N GLU A 257 1.73 5.31 9.03
CA GLU A 257 1.11 4.00 9.29
C GLU A 257 -0.42 4.05 9.23
N ASP A 258 -1.00 5.18 9.63
CA ASP A 258 -2.44 5.38 9.74
C ASP A 258 -3.04 5.99 8.44
N PRO A 259 -4.02 5.32 7.79
CA PRO A 259 -4.74 5.89 6.65
C PRO A 259 -5.42 7.23 6.94
N GLU A 260 -5.88 7.48 8.16
CA GLU A 260 -6.52 8.74 8.54
C GLU A 260 -5.52 9.92 8.46
N SER A 261 -4.24 9.68 8.75
CA SER A 261 -3.20 10.69 8.58
C SER A 261 -3.12 11.19 7.13
N ILE A 262 -3.30 10.31 6.14
CA ILE A 262 -3.37 10.72 4.73
C ILE A 262 -4.59 11.60 4.46
N ALA A 263 -5.76 11.23 5.00
CA ALA A 263 -6.98 12.02 4.85
C ALA A 263 -6.84 13.43 5.46
N ILE A 264 -6.16 13.55 6.59
CA ILE A 264 -5.88 14.84 7.25
C ILE A 264 -4.89 15.67 6.45
N LEU A 265 -3.75 15.09 6.06
CA LEU A 265 -2.74 15.77 5.22
C LEU A 265 -3.35 16.24 3.88
N ALA A 266 -4.32 15.50 3.35
CA ALA A 266 -5.00 15.86 2.12
C ALA A 266 -5.83 17.14 2.22
N ARG A 267 -6.35 17.44 3.43
CA ARG A 267 -7.15 18.63 3.74
C ARG A 267 -6.31 19.87 4.02
N TRP A 268 -5.02 19.70 4.25
CA TRP A 268 -4.11 20.84 4.41
C TRP A 268 -4.13 21.73 3.15
N THR A 269 -3.82 23.02 3.34
CA THR A 269 -4.07 24.03 2.32
C THR A 269 -3.17 23.83 1.10
N LYS A 270 -3.77 24.02 -0.06
CA LYS A 270 -3.12 24.01 -1.37
C LYS A 270 -3.39 25.32 -2.09
N THR A 271 -2.35 26.06 -2.43
CA THR A 271 -2.46 27.33 -3.14
C THR A 271 -2.08 27.14 -4.60
N ASP A 272 -2.97 27.51 -5.53
CA ASP A 272 -2.67 27.48 -6.97
C ASP A 272 -1.67 28.59 -7.30
N ILE A 273 -0.46 28.20 -7.72
CA ILE A 273 0.65 29.09 -8.07
C ILE A 273 0.97 29.04 -9.57
N THR A 274 0.05 28.55 -10.39
CA THR A 274 0.27 28.30 -11.82
C THR A 274 0.72 29.57 -12.55
N ASP A 275 0.08 30.71 -12.28
CA ASP A 275 0.39 31.98 -12.94
C ASP A 275 1.76 32.52 -12.53
N THR A 276 2.08 32.45 -11.24
CA THR A 276 3.41 32.81 -10.71
C THR A 276 4.50 31.97 -11.37
N VAL A 277 4.32 30.65 -11.43
CA VAL A 277 5.26 29.73 -12.09
C VAL A 277 5.39 30.05 -13.59
N ASN A 278 4.30 30.34 -14.26
CA ASN A 278 4.32 30.69 -15.69
C ASN A 278 5.00 32.03 -15.96
N ALA A 279 4.79 33.03 -15.10
CA ALA A 279 5.47 34.32 -15.17
C ALA A 279 6.99 34.15 -15.02
N GLU A 280 7.45 33.34 -14.05
CA GLU A 280 8.88 33.03 -13.89
C GLU A 280 9.46 32.26 -15.08
N ARG A 281 8.73 31.27 -15.61
CA ARG A 281 9.17 30.51 -16.78
C ARG A 281 9.30 31.40 -18.00
N LYS A 282 8.36 32.32 -18.21
CA LYS A 282 8.41 33.33 -19.28
C LYS A 282 9.64 34.23 -19.13
N LYS A 283 9.95 34.72 -17.93
CA LYS A 283 11.18 35.48 -17.65
C LYS A 283 12.45 34.70 -18.00
N ARG A 284 12.43 33.36 -17.84
CA ARG A 284 13.54 32.45 -18.18
C ARG A 284 13.50 31.92 -19.63
N GLY A 285 12.64 32.46 -20.50
CA GLY A 285 12.50 32.01 -21.89
C GLY A 285 11.93 30.59 -22.06
N LYS A 286 11.33 30.01 -21.01
CA LYS A 286 10.75 28.65 -21.02
C LYS A 286 9.27 28.71 -21.34
N ARG A 287 8.79 27.67 -22.04
CA ARG A 287 7.35 27.48 -22.29
C ARG A 287 6.57 27.33 -20.98
N ALA A 288 5.35 27.87 -20.98
CA ALA A 288 4.38 27.73 -19.89
C ALA A 288 4.10 26.25 -19.59
N VAL A 289 3.76 25.95 -18.34
CA VAL A 289 3.32 24.62 -17.95
C VAL A 289 1.88 24.38 -18.44
N LYS A 290 1.59 23.16 -18.88
CA LYS A 290 0.26 22.77 -19.38
C LYS A 290 -0.74 22.39 -18.28
N GLY A 291 -0.31 22.28 -17.02
CA GLY A 291 -1.15 21.83 -15.91
C GLY A 291 -0.97 22.71 -14.68
N ARG A 292 -1.95 22.63 -13.78
CA ARG A 292 -1.95 23.40 -12.54
C ARG A 292 -0.75 23.04 -11.66
N ARG A 293 -0.26 24.02 -10.92
CA ARG A 293 0.84 23.89 -9.96
C ARG A 293 0.38 24.41 -8.63
N PHE A 294 0.68 23.64 -7.59
CA PHE A 294 0.27 23.96 -6.24
C PHE A 294 1.48 24.10 -5.33
N GLU A 295 1.40 25.07 -4.43
CA GLU A 295 2.19 25.08 -3.20
C GLU A 295 1.33 24.44 -2.10
N THR A 296 1.90 23.50 -1.36
CA THR A 296 1.18 22.74 -0.34
C THR A 296 1.73 23.06 1.05
N ASP A 297 0.87 23.06 2.06
CA ASP A 297 1.29 23.16 3.47
C ASP A 297 2.26 22.03 3.87
N ILE A 298 2.18 20.87 3.23
CA ILE A 298 3.15 19.77 3.42
C ILE A 298 4.55 20.24 3.00
N GLY A 299 4.65 20.89 1.83
CA GLY A 299 5.89 21.48 1.33
C GLY A 299 6.39 22.62 2.21
N THR A 300 5.49 23.48 2.70
CA THR A 300 5.80 24.54 3.65
C THR A 300 6.39 23.96 4.93
N LEU A 301 5.73 22.96 5.54
CA LEU A 301 6.22 22.31 6.76
C LEU A 301 7.61 21.71 6.53
N ARG A 302 7.81 20.96 5.44
CA ARG A 302 9.12 20.40 5.10
C ARG A 302 10.19 21.49 5.01
N SER A 303 9.89 22.61 4.36
CA SER A 303 10.84 23.72 4.23
C SER A 303 11.17 24.37 5.57
N LEU A 304 10.20 24.45 6.49
CA LEU A 304 10.40 25.01 7.81
C LEU A 304 11.23 24.06 8.69
N THR A 305 10.83 22.79 8.78
CA THR A 305 11.37 21.83 9.75
C THR A 305 12.63 21.10 9.27
N GLY A 306 12.92 21.12 7.97
CA GLY A 306 14.11 20.50 7.39
C GLY A 306 14.25 19.03 7.81
N GLY A 307 15.34 18.72 8.54
CA GLY A 307 15.65 17.35 8.98
C GLY A 307 14.60 16.71 9.89
N SER A 308 13.84 17.50 10.66
CA SER A 308 12.82 16.99 11.58
C SER A 308 11.47 16.73 10.91
N PHE A 309 11.33 16.93 9.59
CA PHE A 309 10.07 16.71 8.87
C PHE A 309 9.53 15.29 9.05
N ALA A 310 10.41 14.28 8.99
CA ALA A 310 10.05 12.88 9.18
C ALA A 310 9.38 12.63 10.54
N GLU A 311 9.88 13.26 11.60
CA GLU A 311 9.35 13.10 12.96
C GLU A 311 7.95 13.67 13.13
N PHE A 312 7.61 14.71 12.37
CA PHE A 312 6.26 15.29 12.36
C PHE A 312 5.27 14.43 11.57
N ILE A 313 5.65 13.98 10.37
CA ILE A 313 4.76 13.22 9.48
C ILE A 313 4.44 11.82 10.03
N ALA A 314 5.35 11.24 10.82
CA ALA A 314 5.10 9.96 11.49
C ALA A 314 4.13 10.06 12.68
N ARG A 315 3.61 11.25 13.02
CA ARG A 315 2.74 11.44 14.20
C ARG A 315 1.30 11.01 13.94
N PRO A 316 0.54 10.72 15.02
CA PRO A 316 -0.86 10.34 14.91
C PRO A 316 -1.73 11.42 14.21
N PRO A 317 -2.87 11.02 13.63
CA PRO A 317 -3.76 11.89 12.86
C PRO A 317 -4.09 13.23 13.56
N GLY A 318 -4.46 13.20 14.84
CA GLY A 318 -4.84 14.41 15.57
C GLY A 318 -3.71 15.44 15.75
N MET A 319 -2.44 15.00 15.78
CA MET A 319 -1.30 15.93 15.80
C MET A 319 -1.09 16.58 14.43
N LEU A 320 -1.25 15.81 13.35
CA LEU A 320 -1.21 16.34 11.99
C LEU A 320 -2.36 17.33 11.75
N ALA A 321 -3.54 17.12 12.32
CA ALA A 321 -4.63 18.08 12.24
C ALA A 321 -4.24 19.43 12.87
N SER A 322 -3.69 19.40 14.07
CA SER A 322 -3.22 20.60 14.77
C SER A 322 -2.09 21.32 14.05
N LEU A 323 -1.15 20.58 13.45
CA LEU A 323 -0.10 21.17 12.61
C LEU A 323 -0.68 21.83 11.35
N GLY A 324 -1.68 21.22 10.72
CA GLY A 324 -2.40 21.84 9.60
C GLY A 324 -3.06 23.16 9.99
N ASN A 325 -3.71 23.20 11.16
CA ASN A 325 -4.30 24.44 11.69
C ASN A 325 -3.24 25.51 11.97
N LEU A 326 -2.12 25.12 12.60
CA LEU A 326 -0.99 26.03 12.84
C LEU A 326 -0.44 26.62 11.54
N LEU A 327 -0.27 25.79 10.50
CA LEU A 327 0.22 26.26 9.19
C LEU A 327 -0.77 27.21 8.52
N ALA A 328 -2.08 26.96 8.67
CA ALA A 328 -3.11 27.88 8.19
C ALA A 328 -3.05 29.23 8.93
N GLU A 329 -2.91 29.22 10.27
CA GLU A 329 -2.75 30.44 11.08
C GLU A 329 -1.49 31.23 10.68
N LEU A 330 -0.35 30.56 10.48
CA LEU A 330 0.91 31.19 10.09
C LEU A 330 0.79 32.02 8.80
N ARG A 331 -0.10 31.64 7.88
CA ARG A 331 -0.30 32.37 6.61
C ARG A 331 -1.00 33.71 6.80
N GLU A 332 -1.91 33.79 7.77
CA GLU A 332 -2.67 34.99 8.09
C GLU A 332 -1.89 35.95 9.03
N MET A 333 -0.85 35.45 9.72
CA MET A 333 0.02 36.26 10.56
C MET A 333 0.90 37.22 9.76
N ASP A 334 1.23 38.35 10.38
CA ASP A 334 2.25 39.26 9.88
C ASP A 334 3.65 38.61 9.85
N VAL A 335 4.60 39.25 9.16
CA VAL A 335 5.94 38.67 8.95
C VAL A 335 6.71 38.48 10.26
N ALA A 336 6.57 39.39 11.22
CA ALA A 336 7.31 39.33 12.48
C ALA A 336 6.75 38.23 13.41
N GLU A 337 5.43 38.20 13.58
CA GLU A 337 4.72 37.20 14.37
C GLU A 337 4.91 35.79 13.78
N ARG A 338 4.81 35.66 12.45
CA ARG A 338 5.06 34.41 11.73
C ARG A 338 6.46 33.88 12.03
N LYS A 339 7.49 34.74 12.00
CA LYS A 339 8.86 34.33 12.31
C LYS A 339 8.96 33.79 13.74
N THR A 340 8.42 34.50 14.72
CA THR A 340 8.40 34.04 16.12
C THR A 340 7.68 32.69 16.26
N ARG A 341 6.56 32.51 15.58
CA ARG A 341 5.78 31.28 15.63
C ARG A 341 6.49 30.10 14.93
N VAL A 342 7.24 30.36 13.86
CA VAL A 342 8.13 29.37 13.24
C VAL A 342 9.27 28.98 14.19
N ASP A 343 9.92 29.94 14.85
CA ASP A 343 10.99 29.67 15.82
C ASP A 343 10.47 28.81 16.99
N GLN A 344 9.22 29.05 17.41
CA GLN A 344 8.51 28.24 18.39
C GLN A 344 8.29 26.79 17.89
N LEU A 345 7.80 26.60 16.67
CA LEU A 345 7.63 25.27 16.07
C LEU A 345 8.95 24.50 16.00
N LEU A 346 10.05 25.17 15.64
CA LEU A 346 11.38 24.56 15.60
C LEU A 346 11.91 24.22 16.99
N THR A 347 11.64 25.07 17.98
CA THR A 347 11.98 24.77 19.37
C THR A 347 11.23 23.55 19.87
N PHE A 348 9.92 23.47 19.57
CA PHE A 348 9.10 22.30 19.87
C PHE A 348 9.68 21.03 19.26
N ALA A 349 10.02 21.08 17.96
CA ALA A 349 10.59 19.95 17.24
C ALA A 349 11.88 19.45 17.89
N ASN A 350 12.84 20.35 18.10
CA ASN A 350 14.19 20.00 18.55
C ASN A 350 14.28 19.66 20.04
N ARG A 351 13.35 20.16 20.86
CA ARG A 351 13.47 20.04 22.33
C ARG A 351 12.44 19.13 22.96
N TYR A 352 11.22 19.10 22.45
CA TYR A 352 10.10 18.47 23.17
C TYR A 352 9.51 17.27 22.46
N MET A 353 9.60 17.20 21.13
CA MET A 353 8.90 16.18 20.36
C MET A 353 9.30 14.74 20.68
N GLU A 354 10.57 14.52 21.06
CA GLU A 354 11.06 13.20 21.47
C GLU A 354 10.53 12.76 22.85
N TYR A 355 10.16 13.71 23.72
CA TYR A 355 9.73 13.41 25.09
C TYR A 355 8.24 13.18 25.24
N LEU A 356 7.42 13.59 24.27
CA LEU A 356 5.96 13.63 24.44
C LEU A 356 5.28 12.41 23.83
N SER A 357 4.53 11.68 24.65
CA SER A 357 3.58 10.66 24.19
C SER A 357 2.31 11.31 23.61
N PRO A 358 1.49 10.57 22.83
CA PRO A 358 0.21 11.05 22.34
C PRO A 358 -0.71 11.56 23.44
N GLU A 359 -0.74 10.90 24.61
CA GLU A 359 -1.56 11.30 25.75
C GLU A 359 -1.07 12.61 26.37
N ALA A 360 0.24 12.83 26.47
CA ALA A 360 0.79 14.09 26.94
C ALA A 360 0.49 15.25 25.97
N MET A 361 0.58 15.00 24.66
CA MET A 361 0.20 16.00 23.65
C MET A 361 -1.31 16.31 23.68
N ALA A 362 -2.15 15.30 23.86
CA ALA A 362 -3.59 15.49 24.03
C ALA A 362 -3.92 16.27 25.31
N ALA A 363 -3.25 15.96 26.43
CA ALA A 363 -3.40 16.71 27.67
C ALA A 363 -2.98 18.18 27.52
N LEU A 364 -1.97 18.46 26.67
CA LEU A 364 -1.57 19.82 26.30
C LEU A 364 -2.53 20.53 25.35
N GLY A 365 -3.59 19.86 24.89
CA GLY A 365 -4.51 20.36 23.86
C GLY A 365 -3.88 20.50 22.48
N MET A 366 -2.72 19.86 22.24
CA MET A 366 -2.01 19.91 20.96
C MET A 366 -2.54 18.92 19.93
N VAL A 367 -3.44 18.00 20.33
CA VAL A 367 -4.06 17.00 19.46
C VAL A 367 -5.56 17.27 19.48
N ALA A 368 -6.16 17.48 18.31
CA ALA A 368 -7.61 17.55 18.21
C ALA A 368 -8.19 16.18 18.59
N GLY A 369 -8.88 16.11 19.72
CA GLY A 369 -9.64 14.95 20.16
C GLY A 369 -10.94 15.41 20.81
N ASP A 370 -11.97 14.55 20.77
CA ASP A 370 -13.25 14.76 21.45
C ASP A 370 -13.14 14.78 22.98
N THR A 371 -11.93 14.60 23.53
CA THR A 371 -11.66 14.81 24.95
C THR A 371 -11.89 16.28 25.29
N PRO A 372 -12.97 16.61 26.02
CA PRO A 372 -13.18 17.96 26.50
C PRO A 372 -11.97 18.34 27.34
N VAL A 373 -11.45 19.55 27.13
CA VAL A 373 -10.41 20.10 28.00
C VAL A 373 -10.95 20.05 29.43
N PRO A 374 -10.31 19.33 30.36
CA PRO A 374 -10.78 19.27 31.74
C PRO A 374 -10.81 20.70 32.31
N GLY A 375 -11.99 21.15 32.74
CA GLY A 375 -12.23 22.52 33.20
C GLY A 375 -13.06 23.41 32.25
N GLY A 376 -13.47 22.93 31.06
CA GLY A 376 -14.47 23.60 30.20
C GLY A 376 -14.00 24.90 29.52
N GLY A 377 -12.73 25.26 29.63
CA GLY A 377 -12.12 26.39 28.90
C GLY A 377 -11.68 26.00 27.49
N PRO A 378 -11.35 26.98 26.62
CA PRO A 378 -10.79 26.69 25.30
C PRO A 378 -9.48 25.91 25.42
N ALA A 379 -9.22 25.06 24.42
CA ALA A 379 -7.94 24.36 24.32
C ALA A 379 -6.79 25.38 24.17
N PRO A 380 -5.62 25.13 24.80
CA PRO A 380 -4.45 25.97 24.59
C PRO A 380 -4.11 26.09 23.11
N THR A 381 -3.69 27.28 22.67
CA THR A 381 -3.09 27.41 21.34
C THR A 381 -1.75 26.66 21.30
N PHE A 382 -1.23 26.36 20.11
CA PHE A 382 0.09 25.71 19.98
C PHE A 382 1.20 26.49 20.70
N GLY A 383 1.20 27.83 20.62
CA GLY A 383 2.22 28.63 21.33
C GLY A 383 2.03 28.64 22.84
N GLU A 384 0.79 28.58 23.32
CA GLU A 384 0.54 28.43 24.76
C GLU A 384 1.01 27.08 25.26
N ALA A 385 0.75 26.00 24.52
CA ALA A 385 1.26 24.67 24.84
C ALA A 385 2.80 24.67 24.89
N LEU A 386 3.48 25.33 23.94
CA LEU A 386 4.93 25.45 23.99
C LEU A 386 5.41 26.28 25.20
N ASN A 387 4.75 27.40 25.50
CA ASN A 387 5.09 28.21 26.67
C ASN A 387 4.88 27.46 27.98
N ILE A 388 3.89 26.55 28.03
CA ILE A 388 3.72 25.61 29.14
C ILE A 388 4.94 24.69 29.24
N LEU A 389 5.35 24.06 28.14
CA LEU A 389 6.52 23.18 28.11
C LEU A 389 7.82 23.89 28.51
N GLU A 390 8.06 25.10 28.00
CA GLU A 390 9.20 25.94 28.38
C GLU A 390 9.14 26.34 29.85
N GLY A 391 7.96 26.68 30.36
CA GLY A 391 7.75 26.98 31.77
C GLY A 391 8.12 25.79 32.67
N LEU A 392 7.65 24.58 32.33
CA LEU A 392 7.96 23.35 33.06
C LEU A 392 9.44 22.97 32.97
N TRP A 393 10.07 23.23 31.82
CA TRP A 393 11.49 22.98 31.60
C TRP A 393 12.37 23.88 32.46
N LEU A 394 11.95 25.13 32.69
CA LEU A 394 12.69 26.10 33.50
C LEU A 394 12.33 26.05 34.98
N LYS A 395 11.23 25.39 35.34
CA LYS A 395 10.76 25.31 36.72
C LYS A 395 11.71 24.49 37.59
N GLN A 396 12.09 25.07 38.73
CA GLN A 396 12.92 24.40 39.72
C GLN A 396 12.22 23.13 40.24
N GLY A 397 12.93 22.00 40.22
CA GLY A 397 12.40 20.71 40.68
C GLY A 397 11.73 19.84 39.60
N LEU A 398 11.52 20.35 38.38
CA LEU A 398 11.05 19.57 37.23
C LEU A 398 12.16 19.38 36.20
N GLY A 399 12.37 20.40 35.36
CA GLY A 399 13.39 20.42 34.30
C GLY A 399 13.42 19.16 33.44
N ARG A 400 14.59 18.85 32.86
CA ARG A 400 14.80 17.67 32.02
C ARG A 400 14.36 16.33 32.68
N PRO A 401 14.62 16.06 33.98
CA PRO A 401 14.16 14.81 34.61
C PRO A 401 12.66 14.58 34.55
N PHE A 402 11.84 15.64 34.63
CA PHE A 402 10.39 15.53 34.47
C PHE A 402 10.02 15.01 33.07
N PHE A 403 10.64 15.58 32.02
CA PHE A 403 10.39 15.17 30.64
C PHE A 403 10.89 13.76 30.32
N GLU A 404 12.01 13.35 30.90
CA GLU A 404 12.56 12.01 30.67
C GLU A 404 11.81 10.90 31.42
N LYS A 405 11.26 11.19 32.61
CA LYS A 405 10.79 10.13 33.53
C LYS A 405 9.33 10.24 33.95
N ARG A 406 8.72 11.43 33.90
CA ARG A 406 7.43 11.70 34.54
C ARG A 406 6.35 12.14 33.57
N ILE A 407 6.69 12.92 32.54
CA ILE A 407 5.71 13.58 31.66
C ILE A 407 4.72 12.61 30.99
N ASN A 408 5.20 11.43 30.60
CA ASN A 408 4.40 10.38 29.96
C ASN A 408 3.75 9.40 30.95
N THR A 409 3.94 9.57 32.25
CA THR A 409 3.27 8.74 33.26
C THR A 409 1.82 9.20 33.45
N PRO A 410 0.89 8.35 33.91
CA PRO A 410 -0.47 8.78 34.21
C PRO A 410 -0.53 9.97 35.18
N ALA A 411 0.41 10.04 36.14
CA ALA A 411 0.54 11.18 37.04
C ALA A 411 1.01 12.45 36.33
N GLY A 412 1.96 12.35 35.40
CA GLY A 412 2.43 13.47 34.56
C GLY A 412 1.34 14.00 33.64
N VAL A 413 0.62 13.12 32.93
CA VAL A 413 -0.50 13.49 32.06
C VAL A 413 -1.61 14.18 32.86
N LYS A 414 -1.96 13.65 34.04
CA LYS A 414 -2.93 14.28 34.95
C LYS A 414 -2.45 15.65 35.45
N ALA A 415 -1.15 15.79 35.74
CA ALA A 415 -0.56 17.04 36.18
C ALA A 415 -0.61 18.11 35.07
N LEU A 416 -0.33 17.74 33.81
CA LEU A 416 -0.46 18.63 32.65
C LEU A 416 -1.90 19.09 32.45
N ALA A 417 -2.86 18.15 32.50
CA ALA A 417 -4.28 18.47 32.37
C ALA A 417 -4.76 19.42 33.49
N GLY A 418 -4.35 19.16 34.74
CA GLY A 418 -4.67 20.03 35.88
C GLY A 418 -4.03 21.41 35.77
N LEU A 419 -2.78 21.49 35.27
CA LEU A 419 -2.10 22.76 35.02
C LEU A 419 -2.87 23.61 34.00
N ILE A 420 -3.36 23.00 32.92
CA ILE A 420 -4.17 23.69 31.91
C ILE A 420 -5.50 24.17 32.47
N ALA A 421 -6.17 23.34 33.28
CA ALA A 421 -7.39 23.75 33.97
C ALA A 421 -7.16 25.00 34.83
N ASN A 422 -6.08 25.02 35.62
CA ASN A 422 -5.72 26.18 36.46
C ASN A 422 -5.39 27.41 35.62
N LEU A 423 -4.64 27.25 34.53
CA LEU A 423 -4.31 28.37 33.63
C LEU A 423 -5.57 28.95 32.98
N ASN A 424 -6.52 28.10 32.58
CA ASN A 424 -7.79 28.54 32.01
C ASN A 424 -8.66 29.27 33.05
N ASP A 425 -8.69 28.79 34.29
CA ASP A 425 -9.34 29.52 35.39
C ASP A 425 -8.68 30.89 35.62
N MET A 426 -7.34 30.97 35.65
CA MET A 426 -6.62 32.24 35.78
C MET A 426 -6.88 33.20 34.60
N LYS A 427 -6.97 32.69 33.37
CA LYS A 427 -7.35 33.49 32.19
C LYS A 427 -8.77 34.03 32.32
N SER A 428 -9.73 33.18 32.74
CA SER A 428 -11.13 33.58 32.91
C SER A 428 -11.30 34.70 33.94
N ARG A 429 -10.42 34.75 34.95
CA ARG A 429 -10.35 35.82 35.96
C ARG A 429 -9.59 37.07 35.51
N GLY A 430 -9.00 37.05 34.31
CA GLY A 430 -8.22 38.16 33.75
C GLY A 430 -6.78 38.28 34.27
N SER A 431 -6.28 37.27 34.99
CA SER A 431 -4.93 37.27 35.58
C SER A 431 -3.82 37.06 34.54
N ILE A 432 -4.15 36.53 33.36
CA ILE A 432 -3.22 36.29 32.26
C ILE A 432 -3.70 37.04 31.02
N LYS A 433 -2.92 38.01 30.54
CA LYS A 433 -3.29 38.89 29.43
C LYS A 433 -2.62 38.56 28.09
N ARG A 434 -1.53 37.77 28.10
CA ARG A 434 -0.73 37.41 26.91
C ARG A 434 -0.15 36.01 27.06
N ASP A 435 -0.03 35.28 25.96
CA ASP A 435 0.53 33.93 25.89
C ASP A 435 1.95 33.84 26.47
N GLN A 436 2.78 34.86 26.24
CA GLN A 436 4.17 34.91 26.71
C GLN A 436 4.28 34.91 28.24
N ASN A 437 3.27 35.44 28.94
CA ASN A 437 3.26 35.45 30.40
C ASN A 437 3.07 34.04 30.97
N VAL A 438 2.53 33.09 30.19
CA VAL A 438 2.28 31.72 30.65
C VAL A 438 3.58 31.02 31.06
N ARG A 439 4.65 31.19 30.27
CA ARG A 439 5.98 30.64 30.58
C ARG A 439 6.50 31.18 31.91
N ASP A 440 6.48 32.50 32.07
CA ASP A 440 7.02 33.17 33.27
C ASP A 440 6.21 32.79 34.51
N ILE A 441 4.89 32.74 34.42
CA ILE A 441 4.01 32.32 35.52
C ILE A 441 4.34 30.88 35.95
N ILE A 442 4.42 29.93 35.02
CA ILE A 442 4.67 28.52 35.36
C ILE A 442 6.06 28.33 35.99
N SER A 443 7.07 28.97 35.41
CA SER A 443 8.46 28.83 35.87
C SER A 443 8.74 29.51 37.22
N SER A 444 8.06 30.62 37.53
CA SER A 444 8.37 31.44 38.71
C SER A 444 7.37 31.32 39.87
N THR A 445 6.13 30.91 39.59
CA THR A 445 5.04 31.01 40.58
C THR A 445 4.70 29.64 41.18
N GLU A 446 4.52 29.60 42.50
CA GLU A 446 4.11 28.38 43.25
C GLU A 446 2.60 28.10 43.18
N LEU A 447 1.79 29.09 42.75
CA LEU A 447 0.32 28.98 42.65
C LEU A 447 -0.15 27.82 41.77
N LEU A 448 0.68 27.39 40.81
CA LEU A 448 0.35 26.30 39.88
C LEU A 448 0.93 24.94 40.34
N ASP A 449 1.65 24.91 41.46
CA ASP A 449 2.37 23.73 41.94
C ASP A 449 1.42 22.68 42.53
N GLY A 450 0.21 23.08 42.95
CA GLY A 450 -0.80 22.15 43.45
C GLY A 450 -1.13 21.03 42.45
N SER A 451 -1.18 21.35 41.15
CA SER A 451 -1.40 20.34 40.10
C SER A 451 -0.13 19.57 39.74
N LEU A 452 1.04 20.12 40.01
CA LEU A 452 2.35 19.52 39.75
C LEU A 452 2.89 18.72 40.96
N GLY A 453 2.28 18.84 42.14
CA GLY A 453 2.70 18.20 43.38
C GLY A 453 3.01 16.69 43.28
N PRO A 454 2.20 15.89 42.56
CA PRO A 454 2.49 14.46 42.38
C PRO A 454 3.76 14.14 41.58
N VAL A 455 4.30 15.12 40.84
CA VAL A 455 5.45 14.96 39.94
C VAL A 455 6.63 15.89 40.28
N LEU A 456 6.44 16.81 41.22
CA LEU A 456 7.49 17.63 41.80
C LEU A 456 8.37 16.75 42.69
N ASP A 457 9.52 16.33 42.16
CA ASP A 457 10.59 15.77 42.97
C ASP A 457 11.26 16.94 43.72
N PHE A 458 10.60 17.46 44.76
CA PHE A 458 11.33 18.20 45.77
C PHE A 458 12.41 17.25 46.27
N ARG A 459 13.68 17.62 46.08
CA ARG A 459 14.76 17.04 46.87
C ARG A 459 14.32 17.10 48.33
N LYS A 460 13.88 15.96 48.88
CA LYS A 460 13.97 15.66 50.32
C LYS A 460 15.45 15.45 50.67
N ALA A 461 16.28 16.42 50.32
CA ALA A 461 17.71 16.44 50.56
C ALA A 461 18.13 17.92 50.69
N ALA A 462 17.62 18.53 51.76
CA ALA A 462 18.41 19.44 52.58
C ALA A 462 18.65 18.71 53.90
#